data_AF-A0A9P6NRM7-F1
#
_entry.id   AF-A0A9P6NRM7-F1
#
_cell.length_a   1.000
_cell.length_b   1.000
_cell.length_c   1.000
_cell.angle_alpha   90.00
_cell.angle_beta   90.00
_cell.angle_gamma   90.00
#
_symmetry.space_group_name_H-M   'P 1'
#
loop_
_entity.id
_entity.type
_entity.pdbx_description
1 polymer ?
#
loop_
_entity_poly.entity_id
_entity_poly.type
_entity_poly.pdbx_seq_one_letter_code
_entity_poly.pdbx_strand_id
1 'polypeptide(L)' 'NLTNIHIYFIPPNLTSHLQPCDAGLIATWKSHYQCDTISLVIAKYKDSPLMSTKEVYCLPLLDAMKMADLS' A
#
# COMPACT_ATOMS: atom_id res chain seq x y z
N ASN A 1 -20.59 26.10 17.29
CA ASN A 1 -19.84 26.90 16.30
C ASN A 1 -18.35 26.65 16.50
N LEU A 2 -17.67 26.06 15.53
CA LEU A 2 -16.21 25.88 15.54
C LEU A 2 -15.57 27.17 15.03
N THR A 3 -15.25 28.10 15.93
CA THR A 3 -14.77 29.45 15.58
C THR A 3 -13.25 29.52 15.39
N ASN A 4 -12.51 28.45 15.75
CA ASN A 4 -11.05 28.46 15.83
C ASN A 4 -10.38 27.47 14.88
N ILE A 5 -11.10 26.97 13.87
CA ILE A 5 -10.51 26.15 12.80
C ILE A 5 -10.16 27.06 11.63
N HIS A 6 -8.89 27.03 11.22
CA HIS A 6 -8.39 27.74 10.05
C HIS A 6 -8.09 26.74 8.94
N ILE A 7 -8.64 26.97 7.74
CA ILE A 7 -8.42 26.13 6.57
C ILE A 7 -7.34 26.77 5.70
N TYR A 8 -6.34 25.97 5.31
CA TYR A 8 -5.25 26.39 4.44
C TYR A 8 -5.26 25.57 3.15
N PHE A 9 -5.21 26.25 2.00
CA PHE A 9 -5.05 25.61 0.70
C PHE A 9 -3.57 25.53 0.35
N ILE A 10 -3.09 24.31 0.20
CA ILE A 10 -1.66 24.03 -0.02
C ILE A 10 -1.45 23.63 -1.48
N PRO A 11 -0.32 24.01 -2.11
CA PRO A 11 0.06 23.48 -3.41
C PRO A 11 0.07 21.94 -3.44
N PRO A 12 -0.15 21.33 -4.60
CA PRO A 12 -0.13 19.88 -4.74
C PRO A 12 1.22 19.29 -4.31
N ASN A 13 1.20 18.00 -3.91
CA ASN A 13 2.37 17.21 -3.50
C ASN A 13 3.03 17.62 -2.17
N LEU A 14 2.36 18.41 -1.33
CA LEU A 14 2.90 18.82 -0.02
C LEU A 14 2.48 17.93 1.15
N THR A 15 1.54 17.00 0.95
CA THR A 15 1.00 16.13 2.01
C THR A 15 2.11 15.45 2.83
N SER A 16 3.07 14.79 2.18
CA SER A 16 4.18 14.10 2.86
C SER A 16 5.20 15.04 3.52
N HIS A 17 5.27 16.30 3.10
CA HIS A 17 6.15 17.31 3.71
C HIS A 17 5.51 17.97 4.93
N LEU A 18 4.20 18.17 4.91
CA LEU A 18 3.46 18.86 5.96
C LEU A 18 2.86 17.91 7.00
N GLN A 19 2.66 16.66 6.63
CA GLN A 19 2.07 15.61 7.48
C GLN A 19 3.06 14.45 7.57
N PRO A 20 4.14 14.59 8.37
CA PRO A 20 5.15 13.54 8.53
C PRO A 20 4.56 12.26 9.12
N CYS A 21 3.46 12.35 9.88
CA CYS A 21 2.71 11.19 10.35
C CYS A 21 2.12 10.38 9.18
N ASP A 22 1.44 11.04 8.24
CA ASP A 22 0.89 10.40 7.04
C ASP A 22 2.01 9.82 6.16
N ALA A 23 3.14 10.53 6.04
CA ALA A 23 4.30 10.03 5.30
C ALA A 23 4.85 8.73 5.93
N GLY A 24 4.98 8.70 7.25
CA GLY A 24 5.40 7.51 8.00
C GLY A 24 4.41 6.36 7.87
N LEU A 25 3.11 6.64 8.05
CA LEU A 25 2.05 5.66 7.93
C LEU A 25 2.02 5.02 6.53
N ILE A 26 2.05 5.83 5.48
CA ILE A 26 2.08 5.37 4.08
C ILE A 26 3.34 4.56 3.80
N ALA A 27 4.51 5.00 4.29
CA ALA A 27 5.76 4.27 4.08
C ALA A 27 5.73 2.89 4.76
N THR A 28 5.29 2.83 6.01
CA THR A 28 5.14 1.57 6.76
C THR A 28 4.15 0.64 6.06
N TRP A 29 2.97 1.14 5.70
CA TRP A 29 1.95 0.35 5.01
C TRP A 29 2.45 -0.22 3.68
N LYS A 30 3.14 0.60 2.86
CA LYS A 30 3.77 0.14 1.61
C LYS A 30 4.82 -0.95 1.85
N SER A 31 5.62 -0.82 2.90
CA SER A 31 6.64 -1.82 3.24
C SER A 31 5.99 -3.17 3.58
N HIS A 32 4.95 -3.17 4.40
CA HIS A 32 4.22 -4.41 4.74
C HIS A 32 3.56 -5.03 3.51
N TYR A 33 2.82 -4.24 2.74
CA TYR A 33 2.18 -4.71 1.51
C TYR A 33 3.19 -5.33 0.52
N GLN A 34 4.37 -4.75 0.37
CA GLN A 34 5.43 -5.29 -0.48
C GLN A 34 5.96 -6.63 0.03
N CYS A 35 6.22 -6.76 1.34
CA CYS A 35 6.65 -8.00 1.95
C CYS A 35 5.64 -9.15 1.73
N ASP A 36 4.36 -8.85 1.94
CA ASP A 36 3.29 -9.84 1.78
C ASP A 36 3.10 -10.23 0.31
N THR A 37 3.22 -9.26 -0.60
CA THR A 37 3.16 -9.50 -2.05
C THR A 37 4.31 -10.41 -2.50
N ILE A 38 5.54 -10.17 -2.03
CA ILE A 38 6.70 -11.02 -2.35
C ILE A 38 6.51 -12.43 -1.81
N SER A 39 6.01 -12.57 -0.59
CA SER A 39 5.71 -13.87 0.02
C SER A 39 4.70 -14.67 -0.80
N LEU A 40 3.63 -14.02 -1.25
CA LEU A 40 2.62 -14.61 -2.12
C LEU A 40 3.20 -15.02 -3.48
N VAL A 41 4.01 -14.16 -4.09
CA VAL A 41 4.67 -14.42 -5.37
C VAL A 41 5.58 -15.66 -5.28
N ILE A 42 6.37 -15.78 -4.22
CA ILE A 42 7.23 -16.95 -3.98
C ILE A 42 6.37 -18.21 -3.84
N ALA A 43 5.25 -18.15 -3.11
CA ALA A 43 4.35 -19.28 -2.95
C ALA A 43 3.74 -19.73 -4.30
N LYS A 44 3.22 -18.80 -5.10
CA LYS A 44 2.70 -19.09 -6.44
C LYS A 44 3.74 -19.74 -7.36
N TYR A 45 4.99 -19.26 -7.31
CA TYR A 45 6.06 -19.81 -8.12
C TYR A 45 6.47 -21.24 -7.69
N LYS A 46 6.44 -21.53 -6.38
CA LYS A 46 6.66 -22.89 -5.87
C LYS A 46 5.58 -23.87 -6.36
N ASP A 47 4.33 -23.43 -6.36
CA ASP A 47 3.20 -24.26 -6.81
C ASP A 47 3.12 -24.38 -8.34
N SER A 48 3.63 -23.41 -9.09
CA SER A 48 3.60 -23.40 -10.56
C SER A 48 4.86 -22.75 -11.14
N PRO A 49 5.95 -23.52 -11.30
CA PRO A 49 7.28 -22.99 -11.68
C PRO A 49 7.36 -22.39 -13.09
N LEU A 50 6.41 -22.75 -13.96
CA LEU A 50 6.35 -22.27 -15.35
C LEU A 50 5.44 -21.04 -15.52
N MET A 51 4.88 -20.53 -14.43
CA MET A 51 4.02 -19.34 -14.45
C MET A 51 4.79 -18.11 -14.92
N SER A 52 4.18 -17.32 -15.80
CA SER A 52 4.78 -16.06 -16.27
C SER A 52 4.76 -14.98 -15.18
N THR A 53 5.66 -14.00 -15.27
CA THR A 53 5.69 -12.85 -14.36
C THR A 53 4.34 -12.12 -14.29
N LYS A 54 3.63 -12.01 -15.42
CA LYS A 54 2.32 -11.36 -15.48
C LYS A 54 1.26 -12.11 -14.68
N GLU A 55 1.28 -13.44 -14.69
CA GLU A 55 0.34 -14.28 -13.93
C GLU A 55 0.69 -14.29 -12.44
N VAL A 56 1.99 -14.29 -12.12
CA VAL A 56 2.49 -14.21 -10.74
C VAL A 56 2.01 -12.93 -10.05
N TYR A 57 2.13 -11.78 -10.73
CA TYR A 57 1.68 -10.48 -10.23
C TYR A 57 0.20 -10.18 -10.50
N CYS A 58 -0.54 -11.09 -11.14
CA CYS A 58 -1.98 -10.98 -11.25
C CYS A 58 -2.59 -11.26 -9.86
N LEU A 59 -2.83 -10.18 -9.13
CA LEU A 59 -3.50 -10.19 -7.83
C LEU A 59 -4.84 -9.48 -8.00
N PRO A 60 -5.97 -10.21 -7.90
CA PRO A 60 -7.28 -9.58 -7.90
C PRO A 60 -7.35 -8.51 -6.81
N LEU A 61 -7.99 -7.38 -7.11
CA LEU A 61 -8.09 -6.25 -6.18
C LEU A 61 -8.68 -6.66 -4.83
N LEU A 62 -9.65 -7.58 -4.83
CA LEU A 62 -10.25 -8.13 -3.62
C LEU A 62 -9.23 -8.83 -2.72
N ASP A 63 -8.30 -9.59 -3.30
CA ASP A 63 -7.29 -10.31 -2.54
C ASP A 63 -6.20 -9.38 -2.02
N ALA A 64 -5.84 -8.35 -2.81
CA ALA A 64 -4.98 -7.27 -2.35
C ALA A 64 -5.59 -6.52 -1.15
N MET A 65 -6.90 -6.25 -1.18
CA MET A 65 -7.60 -5.61 -0.07
C MET A 65 -7.61 -6.49 1.18
N LYS A 66 -7.84 -7.80 1.04
CA LYS A 66 -7.77 -8.74 2.18
C LYS A 66 -6.38 -8.82 2.79
N MET A 67 -5.33 -8.72 1.99
CA MET A 67 -3.95 -8.69 2.49
C MET A 67 -3.69 -7.45 3.35
N ALA A 68 -4.27 -6.30 2.98
CA ALA A 68 -4.14 -5.06 3.73
C ALA A 68 -5.00 -4.99 5.01
N ASP A 69 -6.08 -5.77 5.10
CA ASP A 69 -6.93 -5.86 6.31
C ASP A 69 -6.31 -6.73 7.41
N LEU A 70 -5.32 -7.57 7.07
CA LEU A 70 -4.65 -8.48 8.00
C LEU A 70 -3.35 -7.91 8.58
N SER A 71 -2.93 -6.72 8.14
CA SER A 71 -1.69 -6.02 8.54
C SER A 71 -1.91 -5.00 9.66
#